data_AF-A0A6A6LQR7-F1
#
_entry.id   AF-A0A6A6LQR7-F1
#
_cell.length_a   1.000
_cell.length_b   1.000
_cell.length_c   1.000
_cell.angle_alpha   90.00
_cell.angle_beta   90.00
_cell.angle_gamma   90.00
#
_symmetry.space_group_name_H-M   'P 1'
#
loop_
_entity.id
_entity.type
_entity.pdbx_description
1 polymer ?
#
loop_
_entity_poly.entity_id
_entity_poly.type
_entity_poly.pdbx_seq_one_letter_code
_entity_poly.pdbx_strand_id
1 'polypeptide(L)'
;MPARRSRPEKQDEAKHLRRDPYEVLGVSRNSSDQEIKSAYRKMALKYHPDKNANDPEAADMFKEVTFSYNILSDPDKRRQYDSAGFEAVESESQELELDLSSLGTVNTMFAALFSKLGVPIKTTVSATVLEEALNGVVSIRPLPLGQPISRKVEKQCAHFYSVTITEEEARAGFVCRVQSSDKSKFKLLYFDQEGNGGLSLALQEDSAKTGKFTSAGMYFLCFPVYRLDQTVNAIAAAKDADTAFFKKLDGFQPCEIMELKAGTHVFAVYGDNFFKSASYSIEALCAAPFVEEKENLRDVEARILTKRVEISKFENEYREVLAQFTEMTSRYTQEMQEIDELLKQWNEIHASYTIAPQMKRSTNGCGKPFHTDGIEIECVIYVCID
;
A
#
# COMPACT_ATOMS: atom_id res chain seq x y z
N MET A 1 8.24 -26.01 -53.70
CA MET A 1 7.88 -24.66 -53.21
C MET A 1 6.50 -24.29 -53.72
N PRO A 2 5.69 -23.50 -53.01
CA PRO A 2 5.54 -23.32 -51.54
C PRO A 2 4.02 -23.38 -51.16
N ALA A 3 3.47 -23.21 -49.96
CA ALA A 3 3.94 -22.79 -48.63
C ALA A 3 3.01 -23.45 -47.58
N ARG A 4 3.55 -24.22 -46.64
CA ARG A 4 2.87 -24.45 -45.35
C ARG A 4 3.37 -23.35 -44.42
N ARG A 5 2.48 -22.42 -44.07
CA ARG A 5 2.77 -21.31 -43.14
C ARG A 5 3.20 -21.88 -41.79
N SER A 6 4.43 -21.60 -41.44
CA SER A 6 5.00 -21.68 -40.11
C SER A 6 4.20 -20.78 -39.16
N ARG A 7 3.81 -21.34 -38.03
CA ARG A 7 3.21 -20.62 -36.90
C ARG A 7 4.36 -20.39 -35.91
N PRO A 8 4.76 -19.16 -35.61
CA PRO A 8 5.77 -18.96 -34.57
C PRO A 8 5.12 -19.12 -33.20
N GLU A 9 5.69 -20.08 -32.49
CA GLU A 9 5.89 -20.22 -31.05
C GLU A 9 5.41 -19.05 -30.17
N LYS A 10 4.45 -19.38 -29.28
CA LYS A 10 4.20 -18.67 -28.04
C LYS A 10 5.27 -19.10 -27.03
N GLN A 11 6.24 -18.25 -26.78
CA GLN A 11 7.08 -18.29 -25.58
C GLN A 11 7.61 -16.88 -25.35
N ASP A 12 6.86 -16.11 -24.57
CA ASP A 12 7.38 -14.99 -23.77
C ASP A 12 6.43 -14.85 -22.58
N GLU A 13 6.85 -15.45 -21.47
CA GLU A 13 6.14 -15.54 -20.22
C GLU A 13 6.25 -14.21 -19.43
N ALA A 14 5.09 -13.64 -19.13
CA ALA A 14 4.74 -13.01 -17.86
C ALA A 14 5.76 -12.08 -17.17
N LYS A 15 6.11 -10.95 -17.81
CA LYS A 15 6.10 -9.67 -17.10
C LYS A 15 4.64 -9.20 -17.10
N HIS A 16 4.06 -8.90 -15.95
CA HIS A 16 2.73 -8.29 -15.88
C HIS A 16 2.81 -6.84 -16.37
N LEU A 17 2.95 -6.64 -17.68
CA LEU A 17 2.97 -5.34 -18.33
C LEU A 17 1.60 -4.71 -18.15
N ARG A 18 1.52 -3.66 -17.32
CA ARG A 18 0.32 -2.82 -17.18
C ARG A 18 -0.07 -2.28 -18.56
N ARG A 19 -1.38 -2.21 -18.83
CA ARG A 19 -1.92 -1.72 -20.10
C ARG A 19 -1.66 -0.22 -20.25
N ASP A 20 -1.41 0.23 -21.47
CA ASP A 20 -1.14 1.64 -21.77
C ASP A 20 -2.34 2.54 -21.33
N PRO A 21 -2.13 3.62 -20.55
CA PRO A 21 -3.19 4.50 -20.07
C PRO A 21 -4.08 5.09 -21.16
N TYR A 22 -3.51 5.39 -22.34
CA TYR A 22 -4.25 5.93 -23.48
C TYR A 22 -5.17 4.85 -24.07
N GLU A 23 -4.70 3.59 -24.13
CA GLU A 23 -5.50 2.46 -24.59
C GLU A 23 -6.62 2.12 -23.61
N VAL A 24 -6.33 2.14 -22.31
CA VAL A 24 -7.31 1.86 -21.25
C VAL A 24 -8.43 2.89 -21.26
N LEU A 25 -8.12 4.18 -21.45
CA LEU A 25 -9.14 5.23 -21.58
C LEU A 25 -9.75 5.29 -23.00
N GLY A 26 -9.14 4.65 -23.99
CA GLY A 26 -9.58 4.68 -25.38
C GLY A 26 -9.42 6.06 -26.03
N VAL A 27 -8.35 6.77 -25.69
CA VAL A 27 -8.03 8.13 -26.18
C VAL A 27 -6.70 8.17 -26.92
N SER A 28 -6.48 9.20 -27.72
CA SER A 28 -5.22 9.38 -28.46
C SER A 28 -4.14 9.96 -27.54
N ARG A 29 -2.86 9.69 -27.85
CA ARG A 29 -1.73 10.35 -27.17
C ARG A 29 -1.76 11.88 -27.31
N ASN A 30 -2.41 12.39 -28.35
CA ASN A 30 -2.59 13.83 -28.58
C ASN A 30 -3.91 14.38 -28.00
N SER A 31 -4.65 13.59 -27.21
CA SER A 31 -5.93 14.02 -26.66
C SER A 31 -5.77 15.16 -25.67
N SER A 32 -6.74 16.09 -25.70
CA SER A 32 -6.79 17.21 -24.75
C SER A 32 -7.24 16.74 -23.36
N ASP A 33 -6.94 17.53 -22.33
CA ASP A 33 -7.35 17.22 -20.96
C ASP A 33 -8.87 17.05 -20.82
N GLN A 34 -9.64 17.79 -21.62
CA GLN A 34 -11.10 17.67 -21.66
C GLN A 34 -11.55 16.33 -22.27
N GLU A 35 -10.86 15.84 -23.29
CA GLU A 35 -11.14 14.54 -23.90
C GLU A 35 -10.78 13.39 -22.95
N ILE A 36 -9.63 13.46 -22.29
CA ILE A 36 -9.19 12.50 -21.27
C ILE A 36 -10.21 12.44 -20.13
N LYS A 37 -10.64 13.61 -19.62
CA LYS A 37 -11.67 13.73 -18.58
C LYS A 37 -13.04 13.24 -19.03
N SER A 38 -13.39 13.40 -20.30
CA SER A 38 -14.64 12.86 -20.85
C SER A 38 -14.60 11.33 -20.99
N ALA A 39 -13.51 10.79 -21.52
CA ALA A 39 -13.32 9.36 -21.70
C ALA A 39 -13.32 8.61 -20.36
N TYR A 40 -12.61 9.15 -19.37
CA TYR A 40 -12.64 8.63 -18.01
C TYR A 40 -14.05 8.60 -17.43
N ARG A 41 -14.83 9.68 -17.55
CA ARG A 41 -16.22 9.71 -17.07
C ARG A 41 -17.07 8.61 -17.69
N LYS A 42 -16.90 8.38 -18.99
CA LYS A 42 -17.63 7.33 -19.74
C LYS A 42 -17.24 5.93 -19.26
N MET A 43 -15.96 5.67 -19.08
CA MET A 43 -15.44 4.36 -18.63
C MET A 43 -15.78 4.10 -17.16
N ALA A 44 -15.64 5.10 -16.29
CA ALA A 44 -16.00 5.02 -14.88
C ALA A 44 -17.48 4.69 -14.66
N LEU A 45 -18.39 5.26 -15.47
CA LEU A 45 -19.82 4.95 -15.42
C LEU A 45 -20.13 3.53 -15.94
N LYS A 46 -19.33 3.04 -16.89
CA LYS A 46 -19.49 1.70 -17.49
C LYS A 46 -19.06 0.61 -16.51
N TYR A 47 -17.91 0.77 -15.87
CA TYR A 47 -17.32 -0.21 -14.96
C TYR A 47 -17.65 0.08 -13.48
N HIS A 48 -18.65 0.91 -13.20
CA HIS A 48 -19.06 1.29 -11.85
C HIS A 48 -19.50 0.06 -11.03
N PRO A 49 -19.06 -0.12 -9.77
CA PRO A 49 -19.37 -1.31 -8.97
C PRO A 49 -20.83 -1.37 -8.54
N ASP A 50 -21.54 -0.25 -8.41
CA ASP A 50 -22.98 -0.30 -8.07
C ASP A 50 -23.78 -0.93 -9.20
N LYS A 51 -23.28 -0.83 -10.44
CA LYS A 51 -23.87 -1.51 -11.60
C LYS A 51 -23.26 -2.90 -11.84
N ASN A 52 -22.08 -3.17 -11.26
CA ASN A 52 -21.27 -4.35 -11.53
C ASN A 52 -20.79 -5.02 -10.21
N ALA A 53 -21.66 -5.13 -9.21
CA ALA A 53 -21.26 -5.44 -7.82
C ALA A 53 -20.66 -6.84 -7.61
N ASN A 54 -20.90 -7.77 -8.54
CA ASN A 54 -20.45 -9.15 -8.50
C ASN A 54 -19.54 -9.50 -9.69
N ASP A 55 -19.04 -8.49 -10.41
CA ASP A 55 -18.19 -8.68 -11.58
C ASP A 55 -16.73 -8.31 -11.23
N PRO A 56 -15.85 -9.29 -11.01
CA PRO A 56 -14.45 -9.04 -10.72
C PRO A 56 -13.70 -8.38 -11.89
N GLU A 57 -14.09 -8.66 -13.14
CA GLU A 57 -13.46 -8.04 -14.31
C GLU A 57 -13.80 -6.55 -14.40
N ALA A 58 -15.05 -6.18 -14.08
CA ALA A 58 -15.44 -4.78 -14.01
C ALA A 58 -14.70 -4.04 -12.88
N ALA A 59 -14.46 -4.69 -11.75
CA ALA A 59 -13.69 -4.11 -10.65
C ALA A 59 -12.22 -3.86 -11.05
N ASP A 60 -11.60 -4.82 -11.74
CA ASP A 60 -10.21 -4.69 -12.20
C ASP A 60 -10.08 -3.65 -13.33
N MET A 61 -11.03 -3.63 -14.27
CA MET A 61 -11.09 -2.60 -15.30
C MET A 61 -11.31 -1.20 -14.71
N PHE A 62 -12.12 -1.09 -13.66
CA PHE A 62 -12.32 0.17 -12.96
C PHE A 62 -11.03 0.67 -12.32
N LYS A 63 -10.26 -0.22 -11.66
CA LYS A 63 -8.93 0.12 -11.10
C LYS A 63 -8.00 0.63 -12.19
N GLU A 64 -7.93 -0.06 -13.32
CA GLU A 64 -7.07 0.33 -14.44
C GLU A 64 -7.48 1.66 -15.08
N VAL A 65 -8.79 1.89 -15.29
CA VAL A 65 -9.33 3.16 -15.79
C VAL A 65 -8.99 4.31 -14.84
N THR A 66 -9.05 4.06 -13.53
CA THR A 66 -8.67 5.04 -12.50
C THR A 66 -7.20 5.39 -12.59
N PHE A 67 -6.35 4.37 -12.59
CA PHE A 67 -4.90 4.52 -12.63
C PHE A 67 -4.47 5.24 -13.90
N SER A 68 -5.06 4.88 -15.04
CA SER A 68 -4.79 5.51 -16.33
C SER A 68 -5.16 6.99 -16.34
N TYR A 69 -6.29 7.34 -15.71
CA TYR A 69 -6.67 8.74 -15.56
C TYR A 69 -5.73 9.50 -14.63
N ASN A 70 -5.27 8.92 -13.51
CA ASN A 70 -4.31 9.57 -12.61
C ASN A 70 -3.01 9.98 -13.32
N ILE A 71 -2.51 9.13 -14.22
CA ILE A 71 -1.33 9.43 -15.03
C ILE A 71 -1.65 10.53 -16.06
N LEU A 72 -2.76 10.40 -16.80
CA LEU A 72 -3.05 11.25 -17.94
C LEU A 72 -3.69 12.60 -17.60
N SER A 73 -4.29 12.74 -16.41
CA SER A 73 -4.96 13.97 -15.97
C SER A 73 -4.00 15.02 -15.42
N ASP A 74 -2.82 14.59 -14.97
CA ASP A 74 -1.76 15.46 -14.45
C ASP A 74 -0.73 15.70 -15.58
N PRO A 75 -0.52 16.96 -16.01
CA PRO A 75 0.40 17.28 -17.09
C PRO A 75 1.84 16.83 -16.85
N ASP A 76 2.30 16.84 -15.60
CA ASP A 76 3.66 16.44 -15.24
C ASP A 76 3.80 14.92 -15.26
N LYS A 77 2.85 14.18 -14.65
CA LYS A 77 2.83 12.71 -14.71
C LYS A 77 2.66 12.18 -16.12
N ARG A 78 1.81 12.83 -16.93
CA ARG A 78 1.62 12.50 -18.35
C ARG A 78 2.91 12.67 -19.12
N ARG A 79 3.64 13.77 -18.89
CA ARG A 79 4.94 14.01 -19.52
C ARG A 79 5.98 12.96 -19.11
N GLN A 80 6.05 12.62 -17.82
CA GLN A 80 6.95 11.57 -17.33
C GLN A 80 6.63 10.22 -18.00
N TYR A 81 5.35 9.83 -18.03
CA TYR A 81 4.88 8.62 -18.71
C TYR A 81 5.23 8.61 -20.20
N ASP A 82 4.99 9.71 -20.90
CA ASP A 82 5.29 9.83 -22.34
C ASP A 82 6.80 9.76 -22.62
N SER A 83 7.65 10.18 -21.67
CA SER A 83 9.10 10.18 -21.83
C SER A 83 9.78 8.85 -21.51
N ALA A 84 9.28 8.10 -20.53
CA ALA A 84 10.00 6.96 -19.95
C ALA A 84 9.09 5.78 -19.54
N GLY A 85 7.81 5.80 -19.91
CA GLY A 85 6.86 4.73 -19.62
C GLY A 85 6.56 4.58 -18.12
N PHE A 86 6.12 3.38 -17.71
CA PHE A 86 5.71 3.13 -16.33
C PHE A 86 6.86 3.22 -15.30
N GLU A 87 8.11 2.97 -15.69
CA GLU A 87 9.26 2.95 -14.76
C GLU A 87 9.55 4.34 -14.15
N ALA A 88 9.33 5.42 -14.91
CA ALA A 88 9.48 6.78 -14.40
C ALA A 88 8.33 7.19 -13.47
N VAL A 89 7.12 6.69 -13.76
CA VAL A 89 5.91 7.01 -13.02
C VAL A 89 5.86 6.22 -11.70
N GLU A 90 6.35 4.98 -11.66
CA GLU A 90 6.35 4.11 -10.46
C GLU A 90 7.24 4.61 -9.32
N SER A 91 8.26 5.44 -9.60
CA SER A 91 9.11 6.04 -8.56
C SER A 91 8.39 7.12 -7.74
N GLU A 92 7.31 7.72 -8.29
CA GLU A 92 6.47 8.72 -7.61
C GLU A 92 5.03 8.22 -7.37
N SER A 93 4.58 7.17 -8.05
CA SER A 93 3.18 6.68 -8.02
C SER A 93 2.88 5.60 -6.99
N GLN A 94 3.81 5.34 -6.06
CA GLN A 94 3.54 4.49 -4.89
C GLN A 94 2.65 5.20 -3.86
N GLU A 95 2.51 6.53 -3.96
CA GLU A 95 1.45 7.30 -3.29
C GLU A 95 0.39 7.73 -4.32
N LEU A 96 -0.75 7.04 -4.34
CA LEU A 96 -1.98 7.56 -4.98
C LEU A 96 -2.50 8.74 -4.14
N GLU A 97 -1.85 9.90 -4.29
CA GLU A 97 -2.41 11.18 -3.88
C GLU A 97 -3.36 11.67 -4.98
N LEU A 98 -4.63 11.82 -4.62
CA LEU A 98 -5.66 12.35 -5.51
C LEU A 98 -6.11 13.70 -4.95
N ASP A 99 -5.77 14.78 -5.66
CA ASP A 99 -6.42 16.07 -5.46
C ASP A 99 -7.82 16.05 -6.10
N LEU A 100 -8.82 15.82 -5.26
CA LEU A 100 -10.22 15.62 -5.64
C LEU A 100 -11.01 16.94 -5.64
N SER A 101 -10.35 18.09 -5.58
CA SER A 101 -11.03 19.39 -5.63
C SER A 101 -11.54 19.77 -7.04
N SER A 102 -10.96 19.21 -8.11
CA SER A 102 -11.18 19.66 -9.50
C SER A 102 -12.24 18.89 -10.32
N LEU A 103 -12.93 17.91 -9.72
CA LEU A 103 -13.72 16.91 -10.47
C LEU A 103 -15.14 16.54 -9.99
N GLY A 104 -15.88 17.45 -9.36
CA GLY A 104 -17.37 17.36 -9.25
C GLY A 104 -17.97 15.98 -8.89
N THR A 105 -19.09 15.60 -9.53
CA THR A 105 -19.92 14.41 -9.22
C THR A 105 -19.18 13.06 -9.33
N VAL A 106 -18.08 13.01 -10.06
CA VAL A 106 -17.33 11.79 -10.34
C VAL A 106 -16.56 11.37 -9.07
N ASN A 107 -16.08 12.32 -8.28
CA ASN A 107 -15.27 12.10 -7.07
C ASN A 107 -15.96 11.27 -5.99
N THR A 108 -17.27 11.44 -5.89
CA THR A 108 -18.20 10.68 -5.04
C THR A 108 -18.27 9.20 -5.46
N MET A 109 -18.04 8.85 -6.72
CA MET A 109 -18.04 7.43 -7.12
C MET A 109 -16.70 6.76 -6.81
N PHE A 110 -15.60 7.49 -6.97
CA PHE A 110 -14.23 6.99 -6.74
C PHE A 110 -13.93 6.74 -5.27
N ALA A 111 -14.29 7.64 -4.36
CA ALA A 111 -14.01 7.48 -2.94
C ALA A 111 -14.79 6.31 -2.29
N ALA A 112 -16.03 6.05 -2.73
CA ALA A 112 -16.84 4.92 -2.22
C ALA A 112 -16.28 3.56 -2.65
N LEU A 113 -15.65 3.53 -3.83
CA LEU A 113 -15.07 2.36 -4.47
C LEU A 113 -13.78 1.89 -3.83
N PHE A 114 -12.82 2.79 -3.65
CA PHE A 114 -11.55 2.47 -3.02
C PHE A 114 -11.73 2.12 -1.54
N SER A 115 -12.69 2.75 -0.88
CA SER A 115 -13.11 2.34 0.47
C SER A 115 -13.69 0.91 0.52
N LYS A 116 -14.24 0.39 -0.58
CA LYS A 116 -14.79 -0.98 -0.69
C LYS A 116 -13.76 -1.99 -1.21
N LEU A 117 -12.77 -1.54 -1.99
CA LEU A 117 -11.66 -2.33 -2.52
C LEU A 117 -10.44 -2.41 -1.58
N GLY A 118 -10.47 -1.73 -0.43
CA GLY A 118 -9.44 -1.82 0.59
C GLY A 118 -8.13 -1.10 0.25
N VAL A 119 -8.10 -0.29 -0.81
CA VAL A 119 -6.93 0.53 -1.16
C VAL A 119 -7.08 1.89 -0.45
N PRO A 120 -6.18 2.26 0.47
CA PRO A 120 -6.23 3.57 1.11
C PRO A 120 -5.96 4.67 0.07
N ILE A 121 -6.94 5.54 -0.19
CA ILE A 121 -6.70 6.79 -0.92
C ILE A 121 -6.22 7.81 0.12
N LYS A 122 -5.01 8.34 -0.08
CA LYS A 122 -4.52 9.49 0.66
C LYS A 122 -5.23 10.73 0.12
N THR A 123 -6.06 11.34 0.95
CA THR A 123 -6.80 12.56 0.64
C THR A 123 -5.98 13.79 1.01
N THR A 124 -6.12 14.87 0.25
CA THR A 124 -5.47 16.16 0.53
C THR A 124 -6.47 17.17 1.09
N VAL A 125 -5.98 18.17 1.82
CA VAL A 125 -6.80 19.33 2.22
C VAL A 125 -7.08 20.16 0.96
N SER A 126 -8.32 20.61 0.79
CA SER A 126 -8.71 21.35 -0.42
C SER A 126 -7.93 22.67 -0.55
N ALA A 127 -7.46 22.96 -1.77
CA ALA A 127 -6.72 24.18 -2.08
C ALA A 127 -7.48 25.45 -1.66
N THR A 128 -8.81 25.48 -1.86
CA THR A 128 -9.66 26.59 -1.43
C THR A 128 -9.55 26.88 0.08
N VAL A 129 -9.55 25.84 0.92
CA VAL A 129 -9.41 26.03 2.38
C VAL A 129 -8.02 26.55 2.73
N LEU A 130 -6.98 26.07 2.04
CA LEU A 130 -5.61 26.52 2.27
C LEU A 130 -5.40 27.96 1.79
N GLU A 131 -5.97 28.34 0.65
CA GLU A 131 -5.94 29.72 0.12
C GLU A 131 -6.71 30.68 1.03
N GLU A 132 -7.90 30.30 1.52
CA GLU A 132 -8.65 31.12 2.47
C GLU A 132 -7.88 31.34 3.78
N ALA A 133 -7.20 30.29 4.27
CA ALA A 133 -6.36 30.35 5.46
C ALA A 133 -5.15 31.26 5.24
N LEU A 134 -4.43 31.07 4.12
CA LEU A 134 -3.25 31.86 3.75
C LEU A 134 -3.59 33.35 3.56
N ASN A 135 -4.79 33.66 3.06
CA ASN A 135 -5.26 35.04 2.89
C ASN A 135 -5.86 35.64 4.17
N GLY A 136 -5.94 34.89 5.29
CA GLY A 136 -6.49 35.37 6.55
C GLY A 136 -8.01 35.57 6.53
N VAL A 137 -8.73 34.89 5.63
CA VAL A 137 -10.19 35.06 5.43
C VAL A 137 -11.01 34.10 6.32
N VAL A 138 -10.35 33.16 6.99
CA VAL A 138 -11.00 32.13 7.81
C VAL A 138 -11.52 32.66 9.15
N SER A 139 -12.66 32.12 9.60
CA SER A 139 -13.19 32.40 10.93
C SER A 139 -12.51 31.50 11.98
N ILE A 140 -11.80 32.13 12.92
CA ILE A 140 -11.08 31.45 14.01
C ILE A 140 -11.88 31.59 15.31
N ARG A 141 -12.13 30.47 16.00
CA ARG A 141 -12.85 30.44 17.29
C ARG A 141 -11.91 30.13 18.45
N PRO A 142 -12.12 30.70 19.65
CA PRO A 142 -11.31 30.32 20.80
C PRO A 142 -11.55 28.86 21.19
N LEU A 143 -10.48 28.14 21.52
CA LEU A 143 -10.48 26.81 22.10
C LEU A 143 -9.79 26.88 23.48
N PRO A 144 -10.56 27.04 24.56
CA PRO A 144 -10.01 27.07 25.92
C PRO A 144 -9.41 25.71 26.30
N LEU A 145 -8.31 25.75 27.06
CA LEU A 145 -7.68 24.53 27.59
C LEU A 145 -8.64 23.76 28.52
N GLY A 146 -8.66 22.44 28.37
CA GLY A 146 -9.47 21.52 29.17
C GLY A 146 -10.98 21.57 28.88
N GLN A 147 -11.42 22.28 27.84
CA GLN A 147 -12.83 22.38 27.48
C GLN A 147 -13.08 21.83 26.07
N PRO A 148 -13.66 20.63 25.94
CA PRO A 148 -13.95 20.06 24.64
C PRO A 148 -15.08 20.83 23.93
N ILE A 149 -14.89 21.08 22.63
CA ILE A 149 -15.88 21.74 21.77
C ILE A 149 -16.36 20.73 20.72
N SER A 150 -17.65 20.39 20.76
CA SER A 150 -18.27 19.50 19.77
C SER A 150 -18.95 20.28 18.66
N ARG A 151 -18.63 19.95 17.41
CA ARG A 151 -19.21 20.58 16.20
C ARG A 151 -19.34 19.59 15.06
N LYS A 152 -19.97 20.07 13.99
CA LYS A 152 -20.16 19.35 12.74
C LYS A 152 -19.61 20.22 11.62
N VAL A 153 -18.52 19.79 10.98
CA VAL A 153 -17.93 20.48 9.83
C VAL A 153 -18.47 19.87 8.55
N GLU A 154 -18.82 20.72 7.59
CA GLU A 154 -19.25 20.25 6.27
C GLU A 154 -18.11 19.58 5.51
N LYS A 155 -18.47 18.78 4.51
CA LYS A 155 -17.49 18.10 3.66
C LYS A 155 -16.54 19.09 3.00
N GLN A 156 -15.24 18.78 3.00
CA GLN A 156 -14.20 19.58 2.36
C GLN A 156 -14.10 21.03 2.89
N CYS A 157 -14.64 21.30 4.08
CA CYS A 157 -14.53 22.55 4.81
C CYS A 157 -13.68 22.35 6.08
N ALA A 158 -13.19 23.44 6.66
CA ALA A 158 -12.48 23.43 7.94
C ALA A 158 -13.11 24.38 8.95
N HIS A 159 -13.08 23.99 10.22
CA HIS A 159 -13.33 24.90 11.34
C HIS A 159 -12.00 25.21 12.03
N PHE A 160 -11.67 26.50 12.15
CA PHE A 160 -10.43 26.97 12.74
C PHE A 160 -10.61 27.36 14.20
N TYR A 161 -9.56 27.10 14.99
CA TYR A 161 -9.53 27.26 16.43
C TYR A 161 -8.22 27.90 16.87
N SER A 162 -8.29 28.93 17.70
CA SER A 162 -7.13 29.52 18.36
C SER A 162 -7.04 29.05 19.80
N VAL A 163 -5.87 28.59 20.21
CA VAL A 163 -5.54 28.30 21.61
C VAL A 163 -4.37 29.19 22.03
N THR A 164 -4.48 29.82 23.19
CA THR A 164 -3.37 30.59 23.78
C THR A 164 -2.80 29.79 24.94
N ILE A 165 -1.49 29.55 24.92
CA ILE A 165 -0.77 28.82 25.96
C ILE A 165 0.27 29.71 26.62
N THR A 166 0.43 29.55 27.93
CA THR A 166 1.43 30.22 28.77
C THR A 166 2.80 29.57 28.65
N GLU A 167 3.85 30.20 29.19
CA GLU A 167 5.19 29.59 29.26
C GLU A 167 5.23 28.32 30.12
N GLU A 168 4.44 28.27 31.19
CA GLU A 168 4.36 27.09 32.06
C GLU A 168 3.70 25.92 31.33
N GLU A 169 2.61 26.19 30.59
CA GLU A 169 1.92 25.17 29.79
C GLU A 169 2.76 24.71 28.60
N ALA A 170 3.45 25.64 27.92
CA ALA A 170 4.39 25.32 26.85
C ALA A 170 5.49 24.37 27.35
N ARG A 171 6.10 24.67 28.51
CA ARG A 171 7.13 23.83 29.12
C ARG A 171 6.60 22.48 29.60
N ALA A 172 5.35 22.46 30.09
CA ALA A 172 4.69 21.22 30.47
C ALA A 172 4.33 20.36 29.25
N GLY A 173 4.24 20.96 28.06
CA GLY A 173 3.79 20.33 26.84
C GLY A 173 2.30 20.50 26.60
N PHE A 174 1.90 20.36 25.35
CA PHE A 174 0.57 20.64 24.85
C PHE A 174 0.04 19.47 24.00
N VAL A 175 -1.26 19.20 24.10
CA VAL A 175 -1.93 18.18 23.27
C VAL A 175 -3.19 18.77 22.67
N CYS A 176 -3.33 18.67 21.35
CA CYS A 176 -4.60 18.91 20.66
C CYS A 176 -5.14 17.57 20.20
N ARG A 177 -6.35 17.22 20.64
CA ARG A 177 -6.99 15.95 20.28
C ARG A 177 -8.37 16.18 19.69
N VAL A 178 -8.71 15.35 18.72
CA VAL A 178 -10.03 15.34 18.09
C VAL A 178 -10.56 13.92 18.08
N GLN A 179 -11.83 13.76 18.43
CA GLN A 179 -12.52 12.47 18.41
C GLN A 179 -13.90 12.57 17.75
N SER A 180 -14.36 11.48 17.15
CA SER A 180 -15.70 11.35 16.57
C SER A 180 -16.36 10.03 16.97
N SER A 181 -17.48 10.13 17.68
CA SER A 181 -18.37 8.98 18.00
C SER A 181 -19.06 8.42 16.77
N ASP A 182 -19.27 9.25 15.75
CA ASP A 182 -19.88 8.85 14.48
C ASP A 182 -18.87 8.15 13.54
N LYS A 183 -17.62 7.96 14.00
CA LYS A 183 -16.50 7.43 13.21
C LYS A 183 -16.30 8.24 11.93
N SER A 184 -16.47 9.56 12.03
CA SER A 184 -16.28 10.48 10.89
C SER A 184 -14.82 10.46 10.46
N LYS A 185 -14.58 10.60 9.14
CA LYS A 185 -13.24 10.90 8.62
C LYS A 185 -13.01 12.40 8.69
N PHE A 186 -11.89 12.80 9.27
CA PHE A 186 -11.46 14.19 9.38
C PHE A 186 -9.94 14.28 9.40
N LYS A 187 -9.41 15.48 9.20
CA LYS A 187 -8.00 15.79 9.44
C LYS A 187 -7.88 16.82 10.56
N LEU A 188 -6.93 16.63 11.47
CA LEU A 188 -6.49 17.66 12.41
C LEU A 188 -5.32 18.40 11.76
N LEU A 189 -5.42 19.72 11.69
CA LEU A 189 -4.44 20.59 11.04
C LEU A 189 -3.86 21.56 12.07
N TYR A 190 -2.58 21.91 11.90
CA TYR A 190 -1.89 22.95 12.65
C TYR A 190 -1.26 23.94 11.66
N PHE A 191 -1.37 25.22 11.97
CA PHE A 191 -0.92 26.29 11.09
C PHE A 191 0.08 27.21 11.80
N ASP A 192 1.10 27.62 11.06
CA ASP A 192 1.97 28.73 11.42
C ASP A 192 1.31 30.05 11.02
N GLN A 193 1.58 31.10 11.80
CA GLN A 193 1.10 32.46 11.51
C GLN A 193 2.09 33.18 10.61
N GLU A 194 1.60 33.65 9.48
CA GLU A 194 2.35 34.49 8.55
C GLU A 194 2.32 35.97 9.00
N GLY A 195 3.35 36.73 8.65
CA GLY A 195 3.46 38.14 9.03
C GLY A 195 2.34 39.04 8.47
N ASN A 196 1.63 38.59 7.43
CA ASN A 196 0.48 39.26 6.84
C ASN A 196 -0.86 38.90 7.52
N GLY A 197 -0.86 38.10 8.60
CA GLY A 197 -2.06 37.59 9.25
C GLY A 197 -2.65 36.33 8.60
N GLY A 198 -2.00 35.81 7.56
CA GLY A 198 -2.31 34.53 6.95
C GLY A 198 -1.89 33.34 7.80
N LEU A 199 -2.32 32.15 7.38
CA LEU A 199 -2.01 30.88 8.01
C LEU A 199 -1.43 29.90 6.99
N SER A 200 -0.21 29.42 7.23
CA SER A 200 0.43 28.38 6.41
C SER A 200 0.31 27.02 7.10
N LEU A 201 -0.05 25.97 6.35
CA LEU A 201 -0.22 24.64 6.91
C LEU A 201 1.14 24.09 7.32
N ALA A 202 1.33 23.82 8.62
CA ALA A 202 2.58 23.32 9.18
C ALA A 202 2.52 21.82 9.47
N LEU A 203 1.40 21.33 10.03
CA LEU A 203 1.21 19.89 10.26
C LEU A 203 -0.20 19.45 9.90
N GLN A 204 -0.31 18.18 9.50
CA GLN A 204 -1.58 17.47 9.37
C GLN A 204 -1.52 16.10 10.05
N GLU A 205 -2.67 15.66 10.54
CA GLU A 205 -2.90 14.31 11.03
C GLU A 205 -4.26 13.77 10.60
N ASP A 206 -4.25 12.57 10.03
CA ASP A 206 -5.46 11.89 9.57
C ASP A 206 -6.19 11.22 10.74
N SER A 207 -7.53 11.28 10.73
CA SER A 207 -8.32 10.52 11.70
C SER A 207 -8.14 9.02 11.49
N ALA A 208 -7.74 8.31 12.54
CA ALA A 208 -7.63 6.86 12.57
C ALA A 208 -8.74 6.24 13.42
N LYS A 209 -9.08 4.97 13.16
CA LYS A 209 -10.07 4.24 13.97
C LYS A 209 -9.44 3.80 15.30
N THR A 210 -10.01 4.27 16.40
CA THR A 210 -9.54 3.97 17.75
C THR A 210 -10.70 3.41 18.57
N GLY A 211 -10.74 2.07 18.66
CA GLY A 211 -11.84 1.35 19.32
C GLY A 211 -13.20 1.62 18.66
N LYS A 212 -14.09 2.31 19.40
CA LYS A 212 -15.45 2.66 18.94
C LYS A 212 -15.53 4.03 18.26
N PHE A 213 -14.44 4.81 18.26
CA PHE A 213 -14.37 6.18 17.76
C PHE A 213 -13.41 6.26 16.57
N THR A 214 -13.39 7.40 15.88
CA THR A 214 -12.21 7.84 15.12
C THR A 214 -11.54 8.98 15.88
N SER A 215 -10.21 9.06 15.83
CA SER A 215 -9.43 10.07 16.55
C SER A 215 -8.21 10.53 15.75
N ALA A 216 -7.82 11.79 15.93
CA ALA A 216 -6.50 12.30 15.57
C ALA A 216 -5.95 13.11 16.75
N GLY A 217 -4.63 13.13 16.90
CA GLY A 217 -3.97 13.85 17.99
C GLY A 217 -2.64 14.43 17.54
N MET A 218 -2.33 15.63 18.00
CA MET A 218 -1.02 16.26 17.89
C MET A 218 -0.46 16.46 19.27
N TYR A 219 0.77 16.00 19.48
CA TYR A 219 1.42 15.90 20.79
C TYR A 219 2.72 16.70 20.77
N PHE A 220 2.75 17.79 21.53
CA PHE A 220 3.89 18.69 21.65
C PHE A 220 4.44 18.57 23.07
N LEU A 221 5.18 17.47 23.33
CA LEU A 221 5.52 17.03 24.68
C LEU A 221 6.92 17.46 25.16
N CYS A 222 7.64 18.27 24.38
CA CYS A 222 9.00 18.74 24.68
C CYS A 222 10.06 17.61 24.75
N PHE A 223 9.78 16.46 24.15
CA PHE A 223 10.73 15.36 23.92
C PHE A 223 10.36 14.65 22.60
N PRO A 224 11.28 13.89 21.97
CA PRO A 224 11.02 13.23 20.70
C PRO A 224 9.80 12.31 20.79
N VAL A 225 8.76 12.63 20.02
CA VAL A 225 7.57 11.78 19.85
C VAL A 225 7.64 11.21 18.44
N TYR A 226 7.22 9.96 18.26
CA TYR A 226 7.28 9.28 16.97
C TYR A 226 5.89 9.00 16.41
N ARG A 227 5.78 9.10 15.09
CA ARG A 227 4.61 8.68 14.31
C ARG A 227 4.97 7.43 13.53
N LEU A 228 4.01 6.50 13.43
CA LEU A 228 4.11 5.35 12.54
C LEU A 228 3.29 5.61 11.28
N ASP A 229 3.96 5.87 10.16
CA ASP A 229 3.32 5.88 8.86
C ASP A 229 2.95 4.45 8.43
N GLN A 230 1.65 4.17 8.41
CA GLN A 230 1.12 2.86 8.05
C GLN A 230 1.06 2.62 6.54
N THR A 231 1.20 3.66 5.71
CA THR A 231 1.15 3.51 4.25
C THR A 231 2.35 2.70 3.75
N VAL A 232 3.54 2.97 4.29
CA VAL A 232 4.77 2.20 4.03
C VAL A 232 4.57 0.71 4.33
N ASN A 233 3.90 0.41 5.45
CA ASN A 233 3.62 -0.97 5.88
C ASN A 233 2.61 -1.67 4.96
N ALA A 234 1.60 -0.95 4.47
CA ALA A 234 0.59 -1.51 3.57
C ALA A 234 1.19 -1.91 2.22
N ILE A 235 2.15 -1.14 1.69
CA ILE A 235 2.85 -1.44 0.45
C ILE A 235 3.74 -2.68 0.62
N ALA A 236 4.49 -2.75 1.73
CA ALA A 236 5.32 -3.91 2.04
C ALA A 236 4.48 -5.20 2.18
N ALA A 237 3.32 -5.11 2.82
CA ALA A 237 2.39 -6.22 2.98
C ALA A 237 1.81 -6.78 1.67
N ALA A 238 1.80 -5.97 0.60
CA ALA A 238 1.33 -6.40 -0.71
C ALA A 238 2.37 -7.23 -1.49
N LYS A 239 3.65 -7.22 -1.09
CA LYS A 239 4.72 -7.99 -1.76
C LYS A 239 4.76 -9.44 -1.27
N ASP A 240 5.08 -9.63 0.00
CA ASP A 240 5.19 -10.93 0.66
C ASP A 240 5.18 -10.77 2.19
N ALA A 241 4.94 -11.85 2.92
CA ALA A 241 4.78 -11.83 4.37
C ALA A 241 6.07 -11.47 5.12
N ASP A 242 7.23 -11.86 4.59
CA ASP A 242 8.52 -11.60 5.24
C ASP A 242 8.91 -10.13 5.08
N THR A 243 8.78 -9.58 3.88
CA THR A 243 8.95 -8.14 3.63
C THR A 243 8.01 -7.31 4.49
N ALA A 244 6.74 -7.74 4.67
CA ALA A 244 5.80 -7.08 5.55
C ALA A 244 6.29 -7.01 7.01
N PHE A 245 6.89 -8.10 7.50
CA PHE A 245 7.43 -8.17 8.85
C PHE A 245 8.66 -7.27 9.01
N PHE A 246 9.65 -7.37 8.12
CA PHE A 246 10.89 -6.61 8.23
C PHE A 246 10.68 -5.11 8.06
N LYS A 247 9.70 -4.71 7.24
CA LYS A 247 9.38 -3.31 6.96
C LYS A 247 8.40 -2.67 7.94
N LYS A 248 7.89 -3.43 8.92
CA LYS A 248 6.84 -3.01 9.85
C LYS A 248 7.16 -1.72 10.65
N LEU A 249 8.44 -1.42 10.84
CA LEU A 249 8.90 -0.24 11.60
C LEU A 249 9.57 0.83 10.71
N ASP A 250 9.57 0.68 9.38
CA ASP A 250 10.24 1.63 8.48
C ASP A 250 9.56 3.01 8.50
N GLY A 251 8.23 3.02 8.64
CA GLY A 251 7.44 4.24 8.81
C GLY A 251 7.51 4.88 10.19
N PHE A 252 8.28 4.34 11.14
CA PHE A 252 8.39 4.90 12.49
C PHE A 252 9.39 6.08 12.51
N GLN A 253 8.88 7.31 12.40
CA GLN A 253 9.66 8.53 12.21
C GLN A 253 9.37 9.55 13.31
N PRO A 254 10.36 10.37 13.73
CA PRO A 254 10.14 11.42 14.70
C PRO A 254 9.20 12.49 14.13
N CYS A 255 8.32 13.04 14.97
CA CYS A 255 7.49 14.18 14.64
C CYS A 255 8.36 15.43 14.41
N GLU A 256 8.04 16.22 13.38
CA GLU A 256 8.81 17.41 13.00
C GLU A 256 8.73 18.53 14.05
N ILE A 257 7.56 18.72 14.64
CA ILE A 257 7.33 19.70 15.70
C ILE A 257 7.00 18.97 16.99
N MET A 258 7.81 19.22 18.00
CA MET A 258 7.77 18.51 19.27
C MET A 258 7.38 19.42 20.45
N GLU A 259 7.38 20.73 20.24
CA GLU A 259 7.05 21.73 21.25
C GLU A 259 6.36 22.93 20.60
N LEU A 260 5.53 23.60 21.40
CA LEU A 260 4.94 24.89 21.05
C LEU A 260 5.48 25.95 22.00
N LYS A 261 5.72 27.16 21.48
CA LYS A 261 6.14 28.29 22.29
C LYS A 261 4.95 28.88 23.03
N ALA A 262 5.19 29.64 24.10
CA ALA A 262 4.12 30.46 24.68
C ALA A 262 3.55 31.41 23.63
N GLY A 263 2.24 31.53 23.56
CA GLY A 263 1.56 32.34 22.57
C GLY A 263 0.28 31.72 22.02
N THR A 264 -0.20 32.29 20.92
CA THR A 264 -1.44 31.87 20.26
C THR A 264 -1.13 30.97 19.08
N HIS A 265 -1.75 29.79 19.07
CA HIS A 265 -1.61 28.78 18.04
C HIS A 265 -2.94 28.50 17.35
N VAL A 266 -2.90 28.12 16.07
CA VAL A 266 -4.09 27.87 15.29
C VAL A 266 -4.15 26.41 14.85
N PHE A 267 -5.25 25.76 15.18
CA PHE A 267 -5.59 24.41 14.76
C PHE A 267 -6.86 24.44 13.91
N ALA A 268 -7.06 23.43 13.07
CA ALA A 268 -8.33 23.26 12.39
C ALA A 268 -8.77 21.79 12.33
N VAL A 269 -10.08 21.59 12.29
CA VAL A 269 -10.66 20.29 11.97
C VAL A 269 -11.26 20.36 10.58
N TYR A 270 -10.72 19.56 9.67
CA TYR A 270 -11.13 19.49 8.27
C TYR A 270 -12.03 18.27 8.02
N GLY A 271 -13.16 18.49 7.35
CA GLY A 271 -14.12 17.46 6.98
C GLY A 271 -13.63 16.59 5.82
N ASP A 272 -12.80 15.60 6.13
CA ASP A 272 -12.13 14.71 5.17
C ASP A 272 -13.02 13.58 4.62
N ASN A 273 -14.27 13.92 4.31
CA ASN A 273 -15.25 13.00 3.75
C ASN A 273 -15.97 13.70 2.59
N PHE A 274 -16.03 13.06 1.43
CA PHE A 274 -16.64 13.63 0.22
C PHE A 274 -18.17 13.61 0.21
N PHE A 275 -18.79 12.86 1.11
CA PHE A 275 -20.23 12.56 1.09
C PHE A 275 -20.96 13.08 2.31
N LYS A 276 -20.30 13.00 3.47
CA LYS A 276 -20.90 13.32 4.76
C LYS A 276 -20.04 14.37 5.45
N SER A 277 -20.71 15.33 6.06
CA SER A 277 -20.13 16.14 7.13
C SER A 277 -19.46 15.28 8.21
N ALA A 278 -18.45 15.82 8.88
CA ALA A 278 -17.80 15.18 10.01
C ALA A 278 -18.30 15.78 11.33
N SER A 279 -18.92 14.96 12.19
CA SER A 279 -19.18 15.32 13.59
C SER A 279 -17.92 15.02 14.40
N TYR A 280 -17.49 15.96 15.24
CA TYR A 280 -16.28 15.78 16.05
C TYR A 280 -16.36 16.55 17.37
N SER A 281 -15.46 16.21 18.29
CA SER A 281 -15.16 16.95 19.52
C SER A 281 -13.66 17.23 19.54
N ILE A 282 -13.28 18.50 19.55
CA ILE A 282 -11.88 18.97 19.65
C ILE A 282 -11.59 19.46 21.06
N GLU A 283 -10.42 19.16 21.58
CA GLU A 283 -9.99 19.57 22.90
C GLU A 283 -8.49 19.88 22.91
N ALA A 284 -8.13 20.98 23.55
CA ALA A 284 -6.77 21.39 23.81
C ALA A 284 -6.43 21.12 25.28
N LEU A 285 -5.28 20.52 25.56
CA LEU A 285 -4.88 20.08 26.90
C LEU A 285 -3.46 20.52 27.22
N CYS A 286 -3.26 21.00 28.44
CA CYS A 286 -1.94 21.07 29.04
C CYS A 286 -1.51 19.66 29.44
N ALA A 287 -0.29 19.28 29.10
CA ALA A 287 0.22 17.94 29.35
C ALA A 287 0.79 17.77 30.77
N ALA A 288 0.74 18.80 31.63
CA ALA A 288 1.24 18.74 33.02
C ALA A 288 0.68 17.56 33.84
N PRO A 289 -0.61 17.17 33.72
CA PRO A 289 -1.16 16.06 34.50
C PRO A 289 -0.66 14.67 34.07
N PHE A 290 -0.06 14.53 32.88
CA PHE A 290 0.26 13.25 32.25
C PHE A 290 1.73 12.85 32.43
N VAL A 291 2.24 12.89 33.67
CA VAL A 291 3.67 12.65 33.93
C VAL A 291 4.02 11.18 33.68
N GLU A 292 3.23 10.26 34.21
CA GLU A 292 3.48 8.82 34.08
C GLU A 292 3.33 8.36 32.62
N GLU A 293 2.31 8.85 31.91
CA GLU A 293 2.08 8.51 30.51
C GLU A 293 3.21 8.99 29.60
N LYS A 294 3.83 10.14 29.90
CA LYS A 294 5.00 10.63 29.15
C LYS A 294 6.22 9.72 29.33
N GLU A 295 6.54 9.35 30.57
CA GLU A 295 7.68 8.47 30.82
C GLU A 295 7.45 7.08 30.21
N ASN A 296 6.24 6.54 30.34
CA ASN A 296 5.86 5.30 29.68
C ASN A 296 5.97 5.38 28.15
N LEU A 297 5.55 6.49 27.54
CA LEU A 297 5.68 6.71 26.10
C LEU A 297 7.16 6.71 25.68
N ARG A 298 8.01 7.46 26.40
CA ARG A 298 9.46 7.53 26.14
C ARG A 298 10.11 6.14 26.22
N ASP A 299 9.77 5.36 27.24
CA ASP A 299 10.30 4.02 27.43
C ASP A 299 9.87 3.06 26.31
N VAL A 300 8.59 3.11 25.91
CA VAL A 300 8.08 2.28 24.81
C VAL A 300 8.71 2.68 23.48
N GLU A 301 8.80 3.97 23.18
CA GLU A 301 9.41 4.45 21.93
C GLU A 301 10.91 4.09 21.87
N ALA A 302 11.65 4.21 22.97
CA ALA A 302 13.05 3.78 23.04
C ALA A 302 13.21 2.26 22.75
N ARG A 303 12.29 1.44 23.27
CA ARG A 303 12.25 -0.01 22.99
C ARG A 303 11.91 -0.29 21.53
N ILE A 304 10.99 0.46 20.91
CA ILE A 304 10.67 0.32 19.49
C ILE A 304 11.88 0.67 18.63
N LEU A 305 12.59 1.76 18.93
CA LEU A 305 13.81 2.15 18.20
C LEU A 305 14.91 1.08 18.31
N THR A 306 15.09 0.51 19.51
CA THR A 306 16.01 -0.61 19.72
C THR A 306 15.61 -1.81 18.86
N LYS A 307 14.32 -2.17 18.85
CA LYS A 307 13.81 -3.26 18.03
C LYS A 307 13.92 -2.99 16.53
N ARG A 308 13.81 -1.75 16.07
CA ARG A 308 14.02 -1.39 14.66
C ARG A 308 15.45 -1.74 14.20
N VAL A 309 16.45 -1.41 15.03
CA VAL A 309 17.86 -1.74 14.75
C VAL A 309 18.07 -3.26 14.77
N GLU A 310 17.49 -3.96 15.75
CA GLU A 310 17.59 -5.43 15.83
C GLU A 310 16.93 -6.13 14.64
N ILE A 311 15.73 -5.71 14.23
CA ILE A 311 15.00 -6.28 13.08
C ILE A 311 15.78 -6.06 11.78
N SER A 312 16.40 -4.88 11.60
CA SER A 312 17.22 -4.63 10.41
C SER A 312 18.46 -5.52 10.34
N LYS A 313 19.10 -5.82 11.49
CA LYS A 313 20.21 -6.80 11.54
C LYS A 313 19.72 -8.21 11.24
N PHE A 314 18.61 -8.59 11.87
CA PHE A 314 17.99 -9.90 11.67
C PHE A 314 17.53 -10.12 10.22
N GLU A 315 17.04 -9.09 9.52
CA GLU A 315 16.69 -9.15 8.09
C GLU A 315 17.86 -9.62 7.23
N ASN A 316 19.07 -9.11 7.51
CA ASN A 316 20.26 -9.48 6.75
C ASN A 316 20.63 -10.95 6.97
N GLU A 317 20.66 -11.38 8.24
CA GLU A 317 20.96 -12.77 8.61
C GLU A 317 19.92 -13.74 8.02
N TYR A 318 18.64 -13.39 8.12
CA TYR A 318 17.54 -14.17 7.56
C TYR A 318 17.67 -14.34 6.05
N ARG A 319 17.97 -13.26 5.31
CA ARG A 319 18.13 -13.30 3.85
C ARG A 319 19.33 -14.14 3.42
N GLU A 320 20.43 -14.10 4.17
CA GLU A 320 21.60 -14.94 3.90
C GLU A 320 21.26 -16.44 4.04
N VAL A 321 20.61 -16.81 5.14
CA VAL A 321 20.20 -18.21 5.37
C VAL A 321 19.15 -18.65 4.35
N LEU A 322 18.19 -17.79 4.01
CA LEU A 322 17.17 -18.10 2.99
C LEU A 322 17.80 -18.34 1.61
N ALA A 323 18.82 -17.56 1.23
CA ALA A 323 19.54 -17.77 -0.01
C ALA A 323 20.25 -19.14 -0.04
N GLN A 324 20.94 -19.50 1.05
CA GLN A 324 21.59 -20.81 1.18
C GLN A 324 20.59 -21.97 1.14
N PHE A 325 19.46 -21.83 1.84
CA PHE A 325 18.39 -22.82 1.81
C PHE A 325 17.83 -23.00 0.39
N THR A 326 17.55 -21.89 -0.31
CA THR A 326 17.02 -21.90 -1.68
C THR A 326 17.99 -22.58 -2.65
N GLU A 327 19.30 -22.30 -2.53
CA GLU A 327 20.35 -22.96 -3.31
C GLU A 327 20.36 -24.48 -3.05
N MET A 328 20.34 -24.88 -1.77
CA MET A 328 20.34 -26.28 -1.36
C MET A 328 19.10 -27.04 -1.85
N THR A 329 17.91 -26.44 -1.74
CA THR A 329 16.66 -27.02 -2.24
C THR A 329 16.71 -27.16 -3.76
N SER A 330 17.21 -26.15 -4.47
CA SER A 330 17.35 -26.23 -5.93
C SER A 330 18.28 -27.36 -6.35
N ARG A 331 19.41 -27.54 -5.65
CA ARG A 331 20.33 -28.64 -5.93
C ARG A 331 19.70 -30.00 -5.64
N TYR A 332 19.00 -30.14 -4.52
CA TYR A 332 18.26 -31.37 -4.20
C TYR A 332 17.24 -31.74 -5.30
N THR A 333 16.49 -30.75 -5.81
CA THR A 333 15.54 -30.98 -6.89
C THR A 333 16.23 -31.41 -8.19
N GLN A 334 17.38 -30.82 -8.53
CA GLN A 334 18.17 -31.22 -9.71
C GLN A 334 18.67 -32.65 -9.60
N GLU A 335 19.27 -33.02 -8.48
CA GLU A 335 19.77 -34.38 -8.23
C GLU A 335 18.64 -35.41 -8.29
N MET A 336 17.47 -35.10 -7.72
CA MET A 336 16.29 -35.97 -7.79
C MET A 336 15.84 -36.18 -9.25
N GLN A 337 15.79 -35.11 -10.07
CA GLN A 337 15.42 -35.20 -11.48
C GLN A 337 16.44 -36.02 -12.29
N GLU A 338 17.74 -35.83 -12.04
CA GLU A 338 18.80 -36.59 -12.71
C GLU A 338 18.70 -38.09 -12.38
N ILE A 339 18.46 -38.44 -11.12
CA ILE A 339 18.23 -39.83 -10.70
C ILE A 339 17.00 -40.41 -11.41
N ASP A 340 15.89 -39.69 -11.46
CA ASP A 340 14.67 -40.15 -12.14
C ASP A 340 14.90 -40.39 -13.64
N GLU A 341 15.65 -39.51 -14.31
CA GLU A 341 16.03 -39.68 -15.72
C GLU A 341 16.93 -40.90 -15.93
N LEU A 342 17.92 -41.09 -15.06
CA LEU A 342 18.81 -42.26 -15.10
C LEU A 342 18.04 -43.56 -14.90
N LEU A 343 17.10 -43.59 -13.94
CA LEU A 343 16.24 -44.75 -13.70
C LEU A 343 15.33 -45.03 -14.89
N LYS A 344 14.80 -44.00 -15.54
CA LYS A 344 14.00 -44.15 -16.76
C LYS A 344 14.83 -44.73 -17.91
N GLN A 345 16.01 -44.18 -18.17
CA GLN A 345 16.93 -44.71 -19.20
C GLN A 345 17.32 -46.16 -18.89
N TRP A 346 17.62 -46.46 -17.63
CA TRP A 346 17.94 -47.82 -17.19
C TRP A 346 16.78 -48.79 -17.47
N ASN A 347 15.54 -48.40 -17.14
CA ASN A 347 14.35 -49.20 -17.43
C ASN A 347 14.12 -49.41 -18.93
N GLU A 348 14.33 -48.38 -19.77
CA GLU A 348 14.23 -48.49 -21.23
C GLU A 348 15.26 -49.46 -21.81
N ILE A 349 16.51 -49.39 -21.33
CA ILE A 349 17.58 -50.32 -21.70
C ILE A 349 17.21 -51.74 -21.29
N HIS A 350 16.76 -51.95 -20.05
CA HIS A 350 16.33 -53.28 -19.58
C HIS A 350 15.18 -53.85 -20.41
N ALA A 351 14.16 -53.04 -20.70
CA ALA A 351 13.04 -53.44 -21.55
C ALA A 351 13.49 -53.85 -22.96
N SER A 352 14.55 -53.24 -23.51
CA SER A 352 15.08 -53.61 -24.82
C SER A 352 15.60 -55.06 -24.88
N TYR A 353 16.15 -55.60 -23.78
CA TYR A 353 16.59 -56.99 -23.69
C TYR A 353 15.43 -57.98 -23.53
N THR A 354 14.32 -57.54 -22.92
CA THR A 354 13.15 -58.37 -22.66
C THR A 354 12.18 -58.42 -23.85
N ILE A 355 12.10 -57.33 -24.63
CA ILE A 355 11.15 -57.14 -25.75
C ILE A 355 11.82 -57.38 -27.12
N ALA A 356 13.15 -57.58 -27.17
CA ALA A 356 13.85 -57.89 -28.41
C ALA A 356 13.25 -59.12 -29.12
N PRO A 357 12.94 -59.04 -30.45
CA PRO A 357 12.48 -60.20 -31.21
C PRO A 357 13.51 -61.31 -31.12
N GLN A 358 13.08 -62.55 -30.88
CA GLN A 358 13.98 -63.70 -30.83
C GLN A 358 14.90 -63.71 -32.05
N MET A 359 16.21 -63.61 -31.80
CA MET A 359 17.21 -63.87 -32.83
C MET A 359 16.92 -65.25 -33.43
N LYS A 360 16.63 -65.31 -34.73
CA LYS A 360 16.60 -66.57 -35.49
C LYS A 360 18.00 -67.18 -35.45
N ARG A 361 18.29 -67.98 -34.41
CA ARG A 361 19.42 -68.91 -34.41
C ARG A 361 19.09 -69.99 -35.45
N SER A 362 19.70 -69.87 -36.61
CA SER A 362 19.96 -71.05 -37.43
C SER A 362 21.01 -71.87 -36.71
N THR A 363 20.60 -72.97 -36.08
CA THR A 363 21.40 -74.22 -36.05
C THR A 363 20.59 -75.37 -35.47
N ASN A 364 20.64 -76.48 -36.22
CA ASN A 364 20.22 -77.82 -35.84
C ASN A 364 20.74 -78.25 -34.46
N GLY A 365 19.92 -79.00 -33.72
CA GLY A 365 20.40 -80.03 -32.78
C GLY A 365 20.02 -79.90 -31.30
N CYS A 366 18.98 -80.66 -30.91
CA CYS A 366 18.82 -81.49 -29.71
C CYS A 366 19.32 -81.02 -28.31
N GLY A 367 18.39 -80.93 -27.33
CA GLY A 367 18.66 -81.33 -25.93
C GLY A 367 18.09 -80.48 -24.78
N LYS A 368 16.95 -80.93 -24.19
CA LYS A 368 16.42 -80.90 -22.78
C LYS A 368 16.54 -79.66 -21.83
N PRO A 369 15.61 -79.50 -20.83
CA PRO A 369 15.26 -78.22 -20.19
C PRO A 369 15.94 -77.94 -18.84
N PHE A 370 16.04 -76.66 -18.43
CA PHE A 370 16.41 -76.24 -17.06
C PHE A 370 15.65 -74.98 -16.58
N HIS A 371 15.48 -74.94 -15.25
CA HIS A 371 14.68 -74.06 -14.38
C HIS A 371 14.83 -72.53 -14.57
N THR A 372 13.74 -71.81 -14.30
CA THR A 372 13.66 -70.35 -14.08
C THR A 372 13.60 -70.02 -12.59
N ASP A 373 14.47 -69.14 -12.11
CA ASP A 373 14.30 -68.41 -10.84
C ASP A 373 14.11 -66.92 -11.14
N GLY A 374 13.00 -66.36 -10.67
CA GLY A 374 12.68 -64.93 -10.74
C GLY A 374 13.16 -64.18 -9.50
N ILE A 375 13.62 -62.95 -9.69
CA ILE A 375 13.93 -62.01 -8.60
C ILE A 375 13.00 -60.81 -8.78
N GLU A 376 12.06 -60.64 -7.85
CA GLU A 376 11.28 -59.42 -7.66
C GLU A 376 12.14 -58.37 -6.93
N ILE A 377 12.11 -57.13 -7.41
CA ILE A 377 12.68 -55.97 -6.72
C ILE A 377 11.49 -55.09 -6.28
N GLU A 378 11.22 -55.05 -4.98
CA GLU A 378 10.29 -54.11 -4.35
C GLU A 378 10.92 -52.71 -4.29
N CYS A 379 10.29 -51.72 -4.94
CA CYS A 379 10.53 -50.30 -4.68
C CYS A 379 9.65 -49.86 -3.52
N VAL A 380 10.26 -49.51 -2.38
CA VAL A 380 9.58 -48.81 -1.28
C VAL A 380 9.80 -47.30 -1.43
N ILE A 381 8.72 -46.59 -1.76
CA ILE A 381 8.66 -45.12 -1.73
C ILE A 381 8.30 -44.70 -0.30
N TYR A 382 9.14 -43.90 0.36
CA TYR A 382 8.75 -43.12 1.54
C TYR A 382 8.70 -41.64 1.18
N VAL A 383 7.49 -41.09 1.17
CA VAL A 383 7.23 -39.65 1.21
C VAL A 383 7.03 -39.28 2.68
N CYS A 384 7.88 -38.42 3.22
CA CYS A 384 7.59 -37.67 4.43
C CYS A 384 7.45 -36.20 4.07
N ILE A 385 6.22 -35.72 4.15
CA ILE A 385 5.86 -34.32 4.30
C ILE A 385 5.80 -34.07 5.80
N ASP A 386 6.51 -33.06 6.28
CA ASP A 386 6.03 -32.09 7.28
C ASP A 386 6.82 -30.78 7.12
#